data_AF-A0A958FIG3-F1
#
_entry.id   AF-A0A958FIG3-F1
#
_cell.length_a   1.000
_cell.length_b   1.000
_cell.length_c   1.000
_cell.angle_alpha   90.00
_cell.angle_beta   90.00
_cell.angle_gamma   90.00
#
_symmetry.space_group_name_H-M   'P 1'
#
loop_
_entity.id
_entity.type
_entity.pdbx_description
1 polymer ?
#
loop_
_entity_poly.entity_id
_entity_poly.type
_entity_poly.pdbx_seq_one_letter_code
_entity_poly.pdbx_strand_id
1 'polypeptide(L)'
;MKSLKPYRAIMPAIILLTLLVLTACETSSPVAQISDGRITVEFDGNLLSRVSATFDGKTMLLGDYSPSEYVTVAGNDLKLFPVAEHQESTVDDPIGKGKQLTISGMSGDLRKMVQVTLYENFPGMAVFNVSYTNTGEADLAVERWVNQHYQVKAGQSAPALWSFQSGSYENRPDWLLPLAAGFSQDNYMGMNASDYGGGTPVVDVWRQEAGLGIGHLEMVPKLVSLPVTMPDGQAAYLGVRYQKNHTLKPGETLETYQTFAYTHQGDCFATLSAYRRMMEARGIKL
;
A
#
# COMPACT_ATOMS: atom_id res chain seq x y z
N MET A 1 16.15 7.88 91.78
CA MET A 1 14.97 7.39 91.03
C MET A 1 14.35 8.60 90.34
N LYS A 2 14.29 8.79 89.03
CA LYS A 2 14.33 7.94 87.84
C LYS A 2 15.15 8.65 86.73
N SER A 3 15.78 7.85 85.88
CA SER A 3 16.50 8.24 84.66
C SER A 3 15.53 8.78 83.59
N LEU A 4 15.87 9.92 82.97
CA LEU A 4 15.25 10.41 81.73
C LEU A 4 16.29 10.26 80.61
N LYS A 5 16.05 9.32 79.70
CA LYS A 5 16.81 9.12 78.46
C LYS A 5 16.38 10.16 77.40
N PRO A 6 17.27 10.59 76.49
CA PRO A 6 16.94 11.52 75.42
C PRO A 6 16.14 10.84 74.29
N TYR A 7 15.14 11.55 73.78
CA TYR A 7 14.37 11.19 72.59
C TYR A 7 15.25 11.30 71.34
N ARG A 8 15.45 10.19 70.61
CA ARG A 8 15.99 10.19 69.24
C ARG A 8 14.82 10.16 68.26
N ALA A 9 14.72 11.18 67.41
CA ALA A 9 13.80 11.20 66.29
C ALA A 9 14.24 10.16 65.24
N ILE A 10 13.35 9.23 64.89
CA ILE A 10 13.54 8.28 63.81
C ILE A 10 12.74 8.81 62.61
N MET A 11 13.45 9.18 61.55
CA MET A 11 12.90 9.66 60.29
C MET A 11 12.71 8.43 59.38
N PRO A 12 11.52 8.14 58.83
CA PRO A 12 11.35 6.99 57.96
C PRO A 12 11.90 7.30 56.57
N ALA A 13 12.84 6.48 56.09
CA ALA A 13 13.32 6.51 54.70
C ALA A 13 12.25 5.90 53.79
N ILE A 14 11.67 6.71 52.90
CA ILE A 14 10.77 6.25 51.85
C ILE A 14 11.64 5.75 50.69
N ILE A 15 11.67 4.44 50.48
CA ILE A 15 12.28 3.81 49.31
C ILE A 15 11.25 3.86 48.19
N LEU A 16 11.46 4.75 47.21
CA LEU A 16 10.63 4.86 46.02
C LEU A 16 11.08 3.80 45.01
N LEU A 17 10.31 2.72 44.91
CA LEU A 17 10.51 1.67 43.91
C LEU A 17 9.95 2.16 42.56
N THR A 18 10.82 2.63 41.66
CA THR A 18 10.45 3.01 40.30
C THR A 18 10.18 1.76 39.46
N LEU A 19 8.90 1.50 39.17
CA LEU A 19 8.48 0.47 38.24
C LEU A 19 8.80 0.94 36.80
N LEU A 20 9.83 0.37 36.19
CA LEU A 20 10.14 0.58 34.78
C LEU A 20 9.14 -0.24 33.94
N VAL A 21 8.06 0.38 33.49
CA VAL A 21 7.13 -0.25 32.54
C VAL A 21 7.80 -0.21 31.17
N LEU A 22 8.45 -1.31 30.80
CA LEU A 22 8.85 -1.59 29.42
C LEU A 22 7.57 -1.83 28.62
N THR A 23 7.07 -0.80 27.94
CA THR A 23 6.09 -0.98 26.87
C THR A 23 6.78 -1.72 25.74
N ALA A 24 6.67 -3.04 25.72
CA ALA A 24 6.94 -3.81 24.52
C ALA A 24 5.95 -3.31 23.46
N CYS A 25 6.47 -2.77 22.36
CA CYS A 25 5.67 -2.52 21.17
C CYS A 25 5.24 -3.90 20.67
N GLU A 26 4.01 -4.31 20.95
CA GLU A 26 3.45 -5.54 20.39
C GLU A 26 3.37 -5.35 18.88
N THR A 27 4.38 -5.85 18.17
CA THR A 27 4.26 -6.09 16.74
C THR A 27 3.30 -7.28 16.60
N SER A 28 2.01 -6.97 16.47
CA SER A 28 1.00 -7.99 16.20
C SER A 28 1.36 -8.73 14.92
N SER A 29 1.30 -10.06 14.97
CA SER A 29 1.50 -10.91 13.79
C SER A 29 0.44 -10.59 12.74
N PRO A 30 0.76 -10.69 11.43
CA PRO A 30 -0.22 -10.52 10.38
C PRO A 30 -1.36 -11.52 10.54
N VAL A 31 -2.59 -11.10 10.22
CA VAL A 31 -3.76 -11.99 10.17
C VAL A 31 -3.68 -12.90 8.95
N ALA A 32 -3.21 -12.36 7.82
CA ALA A 32 -2.95 -13.12 6.61
C ALA A 32 -1.71 -12.56 5.89
N GLN A 33 -1.03 -13.40 5.12
CA GLN A 33 0.10 -12.98 4.30
C GLN A 33 0.21 -13.85 3.05
N ILE A 34 0.85 -13.32 2.00
CA ILE A 34 1.21 -14.08 0.81
C ILE A 34 2.60 -13.65 0.33
N SER A 35 3.45 -14.61 -0.05
CA SER A 35 4.85 -14.35 -0.43
C SER A 35 5.40 -15.29 -1.49
N ASP A 36 6.08 -14.79 -2.51
CA ASP A 36 6.78 -15.62 -3.51
C ASP A 36 8.30 -15.72 -3.24
N GLY A 37 8.74 -15.27 -2.06
CA GLY A 37 10.15 -15.19 -1.70
C GLY A 37 10.88 -13.95 -2.20
N ARG A 38 10.25 -13.11 -3.05
CA ARG A 38 10.74 -11.76 -3.43
C ARG A 38 9.86 -10.66 -2.90
N ILE A 39 8.54 -10.79 -3.04
CA ILE A 39 7.56 -9.90 -2.42
C ILE A 39 6.82 -10.66 -1.33
N THR A 40 6.55 -9.98 -0.21
CA THR A 40 5.58 -10.43 0.78
C THR A 40 4.58 -9.31 1.03
N VAL A 41 3.29 -9.63 0.90
CA VAL A 41 2.17 -8.75 1.27
C VAL A 41 1.56 -9.29 2.55
N GLU A 42 1.50 -8.47 3.58
CA GLU A 42 0.91 -8.81 4.88
C GLU A 42 -0.33 -7.96 5.13
N PHE A 43 -1.36 -8.53 5.76
CA PHE A 43 -2.57 -7.84 6.18
C PHE A 43 -2.75 -7.91 7.70
N ASP A 44 -3.14 -6.79 8.31
CA ASP A 44 -3.52 -6.72 9.71
C ASP A 44 -5.02 -7.06 9.94
N GLY A 45 -5.48 -6.94 11.19
CA GLY A 45 -6.87 -7.19 11.56
C GLY A 45 -7.90 -6.22 10.98
N ASN A 46 -7.50 -5.15 10.28
CA ASN A 46 -8.37 -4.14 9.67
C ASN A 46 -8.21 -4.03 8.14
N LEU A 47 -7.62 -5.03 7.49
CA LEU A 47 -7.23 -4.99 6.07
C LEU A 47 -6.35 -3.79 5.71
N LEU A 48 -5.55 -3.32 6.66
CA LEU A 48 -4.37 -2.53 6.33
C LEU A 48 -3.32 -3.51 5.82
N SER A 49 -2.56 -3.11 4.80
CA SER A 49 -1.48 -3.94 4.29
C SER A 49 -0.14 -3.22 4.28
N ARG A 50 0.92 -4.02 4.27
CA ARG A 50 2.29 -3.57 4.08
C ARG A 50 3.03 -4.53 3.16
N VAL A 51 4.08 -4.01 2.52
CA VAL A 51 4.91 -4.76 1.58
C VAL A 51 6.34 -4.84 2.11
N SER A 52 6.92 -6.03 2.03
CA SER A 52 8.36 -6.24 2.19
C SER A 52 8.96 -6.89 0.95
N ALA A 53 10.22 -6.55 0.71
CA ALA A 53 11.01 -7.08 -0.38
C ALA A 53 12.11 -8.00 0.18
N THR A 54 12.38 -9.12 -0.48
CA THR A 54 13.43 -10.06 -0.08
C THR A 54 14.39 -10.29 -1.25
N PHE A 55 15.66 -9.96 -1.03
CA PHE A 55 16.74 -10.14 -1.99
C PHE A 55 17.97 -10.70 -1.27
N ASP A 56 18.63 -11.68 -1.87
CA ASP A 56 19.82 -12.34 -1.31
C ASP A 56 19.63 -12.83 0.14
N GLY A 57 18.42 -13.33 0.45
CA GLY A 57 18.05 -13.80 1.79
C GLY A 57 17.81 -12.69 2.82
N LYS A 58 17.91 -11.42 2.44
CA LYS A 58 17.64 -10.26 3.30
C LYS A 58 16.24 -9.69 3.01
N THR A 59 15.38 -9.74 4.01
CA THR A 59 14.05 -9.10 3.97
C THR A 59 14.14 -7.65 4.44
N MET A 60 13.48 -6.76 3.69
CA MET A 60 13.45 -5.32 3.92
C MET A 60 12.01 -4.84 3.90
N LEU A 61 11.58 -4.24 5.01
CA LEU A 61 10.27 -3.61 5.08
C LEU A 61 10.28 -2.29 4.29
N LEU A 62 9.31 -2.10 3.40
CA LEU A 62 9.24 -0.87 2.60
C LEU A 62 8.53 0.25 3.34
N GLY A 63 7.44 -0.06 4.04
CA GLY A 63 6.65 0.87 4.85
C GLY A 63 5.84 0.14 5.93
N ASP A 64 5.11 0.91 6.74
CA ASP A 64 4.24 0.35 7.78
C ASP A 64 2.89 -0.12 7.20
N TYR A 65 2.06 -0.75 8.05
CA TYR A 65 0.68 -1.04 7.69
C TYR A 65 -0.06 0.24 7.31
N SER A 66 -0.69 0.23 6.14
CA SER A 66 -1.37 1.37 5.56
C SER A 66 -2.70 0.96 4.94
N PRO A 67 -3.67 1.87 4.81
CA PRO A 67 -4.90 1.59 4.08
C PRO A 67 -4.59 1.59 2.59
N SER A 68 -4.03 0.48 2.11
CA SER A 68 -3.61 0.28 0.71
C SER A 68 -4.79 0.32 -0.25
N GLU A 69 -5.94 -0.23 0.18
CA GLU A 69 -7.20 -0.23 -0.56
C GLU A 69 -8.31 0.41 0.28
N TYR A 70 -8.90 1.48 -0.25
CA TYR A 70 -10.03 2.14 0.39
C TYR A 70 -10.96 2.85 -0.62
N VAL A 71 -12.15 3.20 -0.17
CA VAL A 71 -13.20 3.84 -0.96
C VAL A 71 -13.75 5.06 -0.23
N THR A 72 -14.20 6.07 -0.98
CA THR A 72 -14.88 7.25 -0.44
C THR A 72 -16.37 7.14 -0.69
N VAL A 73 -17.13 7.13 0.40
CA VAL A 73 -18.59 7.04 0.38
C VAL A 73 -19.18 8.27 1.06
N ALA A 74 -19.99 9.04 0.34
CA ALA A 74 -20.60 10.28 0.81
C ALA A 74 -19.60 11.21 1.51
N GLY A 75 -18.47 11.48 0.86
CA GLY A 75 -17.37 12.30 1.37
C GLY A 75 -16.45 11.66 2.42
N ASN A 76 -16.73 10.44 2.88
CA ASN A 76 -15.96 9.78 3.94
C ASN A 76 -15.06 8.67 3.38
N ASP A 77 -13.76 8.72 3.68
CA ASP A 77 -12.83 7.64 3.37
C ASP A 77 -13.06 6.44 4.33
N LEU A 78 -13.61 5.35 3.81
CA LEU A 78 -13.72 4.08 4.52
C LEU A 78 -12.41 3.29 4.34
N LYS A 79 -11.54 3.35 5.35
CA LYS A 79 -10.18 2.79 5.32
C LYS A 79 -10.01 1.50 6.12
N LEU A 80 -10.78 1.35 7.19
CA LEU A 80 -10.68 0.24 8.13
C LEU A 80 -11.79 -0.76 7.86
N PHE A 81 -11.40 -1.99 7.60
CA PHE A 81 -12.30 -3.12 7.38
C PHE A 81 -11.85 -4.27 8.26
N PRO A 82 -12.36 -4.40 9.50
CA PRO A 82 -12.14 -5.59 10.31
C PRO A 82 -12.26 -6.89 9.50
N VAL A 83 -11.22 -7.73 9.58
CA VAL A 83 -11.13 -8.98 8.81
C VAL A 83 -12.27 -9.91 9.22
N ALA A 84 -12.99 -10.43 8.23
CA ALA A 84 -14.05 -11.41 8.41
C ALA A 84 -13.55 -12.83 8.08
N GLU A 85 -12.89 -13.00 6.94
CA GLU A 85 -12.40 -14.29 6.45
C GLU A 85 -11.20 -14.11 5.53
N HIS A 86 -10.38 -15.14 5.44
CA HIS A 86 -9.34 -15.25 4.42
C HIS A 86 -9.10 -16.70 4.02
N GLN A 87 -8.63 -16.91 2.80
CA GLN A 87 -8.30 -18.21 2.25
C GLN A 87 -7.13 -18.11 1.27
N GLU A 88 -6.22 -19.08 1.33
CA GLU A 88 -5.23 -19.30 0.29
C GLU A 88 -5.67 -20.39 -0.68
N SER A 89 -5.34 -20.21 -1.95
CA SER A 89 -5.59 -21.18 -3.03
C SER A 89 -4.47 -21.14 -4.08
N THR A 90 -4.46 -22.10 -4.98
CA THR A 90 -3.60 -22.11 -6.17
C THR A 90 -4.35 -21.56 -7.37
N VAL A 91 -3.65 -20.87 -8.26
CA VAL A 91 -4.18 -20.44 -9.57
C VAL A 91 -3.44 -21.15 -10.70
N ASP A 92 -4.17 -21.47 -11.76
CA ASP A 92 -3.64 -21.93 -13.04
C ASP A 92 -4.57 -21.37 -14.14
N ASP A 93 -4.15 -20.26 -14.73
CA ASP A 93 -4.94 -19.50 -15.71
C ASP A 93 -4.06 -19.09 -16.91
N PRO A 94 -4.58 -18.33 -17.90
CA PRO A 94 -3.79 -17.94 -19.07
C PRO A 94 -2.51 -17.12 -18.78
N ILE A 95 -2.41 -16.43 -17.63
CA ILE A 95 -1.20 -15.72 -17.20
C ILE A 95 -0.17 -16.70 -16.63
N GLY A 96 -0.66 -17.75 -15.95
CA GLY A 96 0.12 -18.91 -15.57
C GLY A 96 -0.26 -19.47 -14.20
N LYS A 97 0.63 -20.31 -13.68
CA LYS A 97 0.50 -20.89 -12.34
C LYS A 97 0.91 -19.90 -11.26
N GLY A 98 0.33 -20.07 -10.09
CA GLY A 98 0.65 -19.24 -8.94
C GLY A 98 -0.14 -19.62 -7.71
N LYS A 99 -0.12 -18.69 -6.76
CA LYS A 99 -0.93 -18.75 -5.54
C LYS A 99 -1.71 -17.47 -5.35
N GLN A 100 -2.81 -17.59 -4.62
CA GLN A 100 -3.75 -16.52 -4.41
C GLN A 100 -4.22 -16.49 -2.96
N LEU A 101 -4.23 -15.29 -2.39
CA LEU A 101 -4.85 -15.00 -1.11
C LEU A 101 -6.10 -14.18 -1.39
N THR A 102 -7.25 -14.67 -0.98
CA THR A 102 -8.49 -13.88 -0.92
C THR A 102 -8.76 -13.56 0.54
N ILE A 103 -8.97 -12.29 0.85
CA ILE A 103 -9.26 -11.80 2.18
C ILE A 103 -10.39 -10.76 2.12
N SER A 104 -11.33 -10.84 3.06
CA SER A 104 -12.46 -9.92 3.12
C SER A 104 -12.68 -9.34 4.51
N GLY A 105 -13.36 -8.20 4.56
CA GLY A 105 -13.65 -7.47 5.79
C GLY A 105 -14.79 -6.48 5.60
N MET A 106 -15.33 -5.99 6.71
CA MET A 106 -16.56 -5.19 6.73
C MET A 106 -16.31 -3.79 7.30
N SER A 107 -16.93 -2.77 6.73
CA SER A 107 -17.02 -1.43 7.31
C SER A 107 -18.47 -0.97 7.24
N GLY A 108 -19.19 -1.09 8.36
CA GLY A 108 -20.65 -0.99 8.37
C GLY A 108 -21.27 -2.02 7.41
N ASP A 109 -22.11 -1.54 6.50
CA ASP A 109 -22.80 -2.36 5.49
C ASP A 109 -21.99 -2.56 4.20
N LEU A 110 -20.72 -2.14 4.17
CA LEU A 110 -19.86 -2.32 3.00
C LEU A 110 -18.83 -3.42 3.23
N ARG A 111 -18.86 -4.44 2.39
CA ARG A 111 -17.83 -5.49 2.37
C ARG A 111 -16.73 -5.12 1.39
N LYS A 112 -15.47 -5.15 1.84
CA LYS A 112 -14.28 -5.11 0.97
C LYS A 112 -13.77 -6.54 0.79
N MET A 113 -13.48 -6.92 -0.44
CA MET A 113 -12.73 -8.13 -0.79
C MET A 113 -11.45 -7.73 -1.50
N VAL A 114 -10.32 -8.28 -1.06
CA VAL A 114 -9.01 -8.13 -1.70
C VAL A 114 -8.52 -9.52 -2.09
N GLN A 115 -8.23 -9.70 -3.37
CA GLN A 115 -7.62 -10.89 -3.91
C GLN A 115 -6.22 -10.54 -4.41
N VAL A 116 -5.19 -11.18 -3.85
CA VAL A 116 -3.78 -10.99 -4.20
C VAL A 116 -3.26 -12.25 -4.85
N THR A 117 -2.78 -12.16 -6.09
CA THR A 117 -2.24 -13.29 -6.86
C THR A 117 -0.75 -13.09 -7.11
N LEU A 118 0.05 -14.10 -6.80
CA LEU A 118 1.47 -14.18 -7.13
C LEU A 118 1.68 -15.27 -8.18
N TYR A 119 2.10 -14.88 -9.38
CA TYR A 119 2.35 -15.81 -10.48
C TYR A 119 3.82 -16.25 -10.51
N GLU A 120 4.07 -17.54 -10.75
CA GLU A 120 5.42 -18.11 -10.85
C GLU A 120 6.26 -17.45 -11.95
N ASN A 121 5.61 -17.02 -13.04
CA ASN A 121 6.25 -16.36 -14.18
C ASN A 121 6.59 -14.87 -13.92
N PHE A 122 6.10 -14.29 -12.83
CA PHE A 122 6.23 -12.87 -12.48
C PHE A 122 6.72 -12.68 -11.03
N PRO A 123 7.89 -13.24 -10.67
CA PRO A 123 8.38 -13.18 -9.30
C PRO A 123 8.65 -11.74 -8.87
N GLY A 124 8.19 -11.38 -7.68
CA GLY A 124 8.21 -10.04 -7.10
C GLY A 124 6.99 -9.18 -7.44
N MET A 125 6.05 -9.67 -8.26
CA MET A 125 4.82 -8.95 -8.63
C MET A 125 3.60 -9.55 -7.94
N ALA A 126 2.93 -8.73 -7.14
CA ALA A 126 1.62 -9.04 -6.59
C ALA A 126 0.52 -8.36 -7.40
N VAL A 127 -0.42 -9.14 -7.94
CA VAL A 127 -1.57 -8.66 -8.70
C VAL A 127 -2.80 -8.60 -7.81
N PHE A 128 -3.50 -7.47 -7.80
CA PHE A 128 -4.63 -7.20 -6.92
C PHE A 128 -5.93 -7.02 -7.69
N ASN A 129 -6.96 -7.73 -7.26
CA ASN A 129 -8.35 -7.51 -7.61
C ASN A 129 -9.09 -7.10 -6.33
N VAL A 130 -9.74 -5.94 -6.36
CA VAL A 130 -10.39 -5.37 -5.18
C VAL A 130 -11.83 -5.03 -5.53
N SER A 131 -12.76 -5.45 -4.68
CA SER A 131 -14.17 -5.18 -4.85
C SER A 131 -14.84 -4.72 -3.57
N TYR A 132 -15.91 -3.95 -3.74
CA TYR A 132 -16.74 -3.42 -2.65
C TYR A 132 -18.20 -3.81 -2.91
N THR A 133 -18.76 -4.65 -2.05
CA THR A 133 -20.18 -5.06 -2.12
C THR A 133 -20.99 -4.28 -1.09
N ASN A 134 -22.06 -3.62 -1.52
CA ASN A 134 -23.06 -3.07 -0.60
C ASN A 134 -23.94 -4.21 -0.08
N THR A 135 -23.83 -4.48 1.21
CA THR A 135 -24.58 -5.55 1.91
C THR A 135 -25.76 -5.02 2.72
N GLY A 136 -25.98 -3.71 2.73
CA GLY A 136 -27.09 -3.05 3.42
C GLY A 136 -28.32 -2.86 2.53
N GLU A 137 -29.27 -2.08 3.04
CA GLU A 137 -30.56 -1.83 2.39
C GLU A 137 -30.64 -0.46 1.70
N ALA A 138 -29.66 0.43 1.93
CA ALA A 138 -29.62 1.77 1.37
C ALA A 138 -28.58 1.90 0.25
N ASP A 139 -28.85 2.80 -0.70
CA ASP A 139 -27.89 3.19 -1.73
C ASP A 139 -26.65 3.87 -1.11
N LEU A 140 -25.46 3.53 -1.62
CA LEU A 140 -24.19 4.15 -1.21
C LEU A 140 -23.64 5.02 -2.33
N ALA A 141 -23.41 6.31 -2.06
CA ALA A 141 -22.79 7.23 -3.01
C ALA A 141 -21.26 7.07 -2.98
N VAL A 142 -20.71 6.26 -3.88
CA VAL A 142 -19.27 6.09 -4.06
C VAL A 142 -18.73 7.19 -4.98
N GLU A 143 -17.72 7.91 -4.52
CA GLU A 143 -17.13 9.03 -5.27
C GLU A 143 -15.77 8.68 -5.88
N ARG A 144 -15.02 7.84 -5.17
CA ARG A 144 -13.62 7.53 -5.43
C ARG A 144 -13.25 6.19 -4.83
N TRP A 145 -12.30 5.50 -5.46
CA TRP A 145 -11.53 4.44 -4.81
C TRP A 145 -10.03 4.68 -4.98
N VAL A 146 -9.25 4.10 -4.07
CA VAL A 146 -7.78 4.11 -4.08
C VAL A 146 -7.29 2.69 -3.81
N ASN A 147 -6.34 2.24 -4.64
CA ASN A 147 -5.65 0.96 -4.49
C ASN A 147 -4.13 1.19 -4.42
N GLN A 148 -3.38 0.22 -3.89
CA GLN A 148 -1.91 0.28 -3.80
C GLN A 148 -1.38 1.51 -3.06
N HIS A 149 -2.16 2.09 -2.14
CA HIS A 149 -1.77 3.28 -1.38
C HIS A 149 -0.75 2.92 -0.30
N TYR A 150 0.52 2.83 -0.71
CA TYR A 150 1.62 2.39 0.13
C TYR A 150 2.53 3.53 0.52
N GLN A 151 3.19 3.32 1.65
CA GLN A 151 4.30 4.13 2.12
C GLN A 151 5.62 3.45 1.76
N VAL A 152 6.61 4.23 1.32
CA VAL A 152 8.01 3.81 1.19
C VAL A 152 8.86 4.71 2.08
N LYS A 153 9.44 4.13 3.13
CA LYS A 153 10.32 4.82 4.09
C LYS A 153 11.62 5.24 3.41
N ALA A 154 12.07 6.44 3.75
CA ALA A 154 13.32 7.01 3.31
C ALA A 154 14.52 6.11 3.66
N GLY A 155 15.45 5.98 2.72
CA GLY A 155 16.76 5.37 2.98
C GLY A 155 17.67 6.30 3.80
N GLN A 156 18.78 5.74 4.28
CA GLN A 156 19.78 6.50 5.04
C GLN A 156 20.79 7.23 4.12
N SER A 157 20.96 6.76 2.88
CA SER A 157 21.84 7.34 1.88
C SER A 157 21.16 8.49 1.14
N ALA A 158 21.92 9.50 0.70
CA ALA A 158 21.39 10.55 -0.17
C ALA A 158 21.55 10.20 -1.67
N PRO A 159 20.54 10.44 -2.53
CA PRO A 159 19.16 10.81 -2.18
C PRO A 159 18.42 9.69 -1.43
N ALA A 160 17.62 10.07 -0.45
CA ALA A 160 16.92 9.12 0.41
C ALA A 160 15.90 8.26 -0.34
N LEU A 161 15.26 8.85 -1.34
CA LEU A 161 14.35 8.20 -2.28
C LEU A 161 14.51 8.80 -3.66
N TRP A 162 14.36 7.95 -4.67
CA TRP A 162 14.14 8.29 -6.06
C TRP A 162 12.72 7.95 -6.45
N SER A 163 12.23 8.57 -7.51
CA SER A 163 10.93 8.25 -8.07
C SER A 163 10.91 8.27 -9.59
N PHE A 164 10.04 7.44 -10.15
CA PHE A 164 9.62 7.48 -11.54
C PHE A 164 8.20 8.03 -11.62
N GLN A 165 8.05 9.11 -12.39
CA GLN A 165 6.80 9.79 -12.64
C GLN A 165 6.36 9.55 -14.08
N SER A 166 5.16 9.01 -14.27
CA SER A 166 4.66 8.68 -15.60
C SER A 166 3.78 9.76 -16.25
N GLY A 167 3.28 10.71 -15.46
CA GLY A 167 2.41 11.76 -15.98
C GLY A 167 3.15 12.71 -16.91
N SER A 168 2.55 13.00 -18.06
CA SER A 168 3.04 14.03 -18.98
C SER A 168 2.44 15.39 -18.64
N TYR A 169 3.25 16.45 -18.56
CA TYR A 169 2.82 17.80 -18.19
C TYR A 169 3.50 18.87 -19.06
N GLU A 170 2.86 20.04 -19.18
CA GLU A 170 3.37 21.17 -19.99
C GLU A 170 4.71 21.70 -19.50
N ASN A 171 4.91 21.75 -18.19
CA ASN A 171 6.18 22.17 -17.57
C ASN A 171 7.29 21.11 -17.70
N ARG A 172 6.99 19.93 -18.26
CA ARG A 172 7.93 18.84 -18.58
C ARG A 172 8.90 18.52 -17.43
N PRO A 173 8.38 18.18 -16.24
CA PRO A 173 9.24 17.78 -15.13
C PRO A 173 10.02 16.53 -15.51
N ASP A 174 11.20 16.36 -14.90
CA ASP A 174 11.98 15.13 -15.05
C ASP A 174 11.13 13.91 -14.66
N TRP A 175 11.16 12.86 -15.46
CA TRP A 175 10.42 11.62 -15.15
C TRP A 175 11.13 10.77 -14.11
N LEU A 176 12.45 10.94 -13.95
CA LEU A 176 13.25 10.28 -12.93
C LEU A 176 13.92 11.35 -12.08
N LEU A 177 13.56 11.43 -10.81
CA LEU A 177 14.09 12.47 -9.92
C LEU A 177 14.21 11.99 -8.46
N PRO A 178 15.14 12.56 -7.67
CA PRO A 178 15.17 12.35 -6.23
C PRO A 178 13.99 13.06 -5.55
N LEU A 179 13.33 12.38 -4.63
CA LEU A 179 12.25 12.99 -3.86
C LEU A 179 12.80 13.87 -2.75
N ALA A 180 12.11 15.00 -2.52
CA ALA A 180 12.40 15.93 -1.44
C ALA A 180 11.13 16.20 -0.62
N ALA A 181 11.29 16.69 0.61
CA ALA A 181 10.18 17.13 1.43
C ALA A 181 9.31 18.17 0.70
N GLY A 182 7.99 18.01 0.78
CA GLY A 182 7.02 18.80 0.05
C GLY A 182 6.76 18.36 -1.40
N PHE A 183 7.41 17.30 -1.89
CA PHE A 183 7.12 16.80 -3.25
C PHE A 183 5.68 16.31 -3.36
N SER A 184 5.01 16.67 -4.46
CA SER A 184 3.67 16.20 -4.78
C SER A 184 3.44 16.25 -6.29
N GLN A 185 3.10 15.12 -6.89
CA GLN A 185 2.73 15.02 -8.29
C GLN A 185 1.60 14.02 -8.48
N ASP A 186 0.55 14.42 -9.20
CA ASP A 186 -0.67 13.62 -9.29
C ASP A 186 -0.57 12.44 -10.28
N ASN A 187 0.29 12.57 -11.29
CA ASN A 187 0.39 11.69 -12.46
C ASN A 187 -0.99 11.31 -13.01
N TYR A 188 -1.82 12.32 -13.32
CA TYR A 188 -3.10 12.08 -13.95
C TYR A 188 -2.90 11.58 -15.38
N MET A 189 -3.46 10.40 -15.68
CA MET A 189 -3.36 9.74 -16.98
C MET A 189 -4.34 10.29 -18.03
N GLY A 190 -5.23 11.20 -17.64
CA GLY A 190 -6.04 11.97 -18.59
C GLY A 190 -5.30 13.20 -19.13
N MET A 191 -6.01 13.97 -19.96
CA MET A 191 -5.51 15.24 -20.46
C MET A 191 -5.48 16.26 -19.33
N ASN A 192 -4.32 16.84 -19.06
CA ASN A 192 -4.09 17.82 -17.98
C ASN A 192 -3.69 19.22 -18.49
N ALA A 193 -3.34 19.34 -19.77
CA ALA A 193 -3.21 20.60 -20.52
C ALA A 193 -3.44 20.34 -22.02
N SER A 194 -3.50 21.40 -22.83
CA SER A 194 -3.58 21.27 -24.30
C SER A 194 -2.41 20.43 -24.82
N ASP A 195 -2.70 19.29 -25.45
CA ASP A 195 -1.71 18.32 -25.95
C ASP A 195 -0.84 17.61 -24.89
N TYR A 196 -1.18 17.71 -23.60
CA TYR A 196 -0.50 16.98 -22.52
C TYR A 196 -1.47 16.09 -21.74
N GLY A 197 -1.03 14.86 -21.51
CA GLY A 197 -1.75 13.86 -20.72
C GLY A 197 -1.21 12.46 -20.99
N GLY A 198 -1.73 11.49 -20.24
CA GLY A 198 -1.31 10.10 -20.37
C GLY A 198 0.07 9.81 -19.77
N GLY A 199 0.62 8.69 -20.20
CA GLY A 199 1.80 8.08 -19.61
C GLY A 199 1.73 6.56 -19.63
N THR A 200 2.79 5.92 -19.15
CA THR A 200 2.71 4.49 -18.78
C THR A 200 1.99 4.41 -17.43
N PRO A 201 0.97 3.56 -17.21
CA PRO A 201 0.18 3.57 -15.98
C PRO A 201 0.91 2.88 -14.81
N VAL A 202 2.14 3.34 -14.55
CA VAL A 202 3.10 2.86 -13.57
C VAL A 202 3.76 4.06 -12.92
N VAL A 203 3.96 4.02 -11.61
CA VAL A 203 4.88 4.89 -10.88
C VAL A 203 5.76 4.02 -9.99
N ASP A 204 6.93 4.54 -9.62
CA ASP A 204 7.91 3.80 -8.82
C ASP A 204 8.56 4.72 -7.80
N VAL A 205 8.83 4.17 -6.61
CA VAL A 205 9.65 4.82 -5.60
C VAL A 205 10.67 3.82 -5.07
N TRP A 206 11.94 4.20 -5.05
CA TRP A 206 13.01 3.32 -4.59
C TRP A 206 14.08 4.04 -3.76
N ARG A 207 14.72 3.27 -2.89
CA ARG A 207 15.97 3.61 -2.20
C ARG A 207 17.06 2.63 -2.66
N GLN A 208 18.28 2.81 -2.16
CA GLN A 208 19.44 2.01 -2.56
C GLN A 208 19.21 0.50 -2.48
N GLU A 209 18.48 0.03 -1.47
CA GLU A 209 18.37 -1.39 -1.18
C GLU A 209 17.14 -2.07 -1.82
N ALA A 210 16.07 -1.32 -2.10
CA ALA A 210 14.83 -1.83 -2.67
C ALA A 210 13.92 -0.71 -3.20
N GLY A 211 13.06 -1.07 -4.15
CA GLY A 211 11.99 -0.22 -4.69
C GLY A 211 10.61 -0.87 -4.69
N LEU A 212 9.59 -0.03 -4.83
CA LEU A 212 8.19 -0.39 -4.98
C LEU A 212 7.61 0.32 -6.21
N GLY A 213 7.31 -0.46 -7.24
CA GLY A 213 6.53 -0.04 -8.39
C GLY A 213 5.05 -0.40 -8.22
N ILE A 214 4.14 0.50 -8.58
CA ILE A 214 2.69 0.24 -8.60
C ILE A 214 2.05 0.74 -9.89
N GLY A 215 0.90 0.18 -10.24
CA GLY A 215 0.16 0.57 -11.44
C GLY A 215 -1.10 -0.23 -11.66
N HIS A 216 -1.71 -0.10 -12.84
CA HIS A 216 -2.88 -0.92 -13.25
C HIS A 216 -2.58 -1.80 -14.47
N LEU A 217 -3.29 -2.92 -14.58
CA LEU A 217 -3.14 -3.93 -15.64
C LEU A 217 -4.30 -3.94 -16.64
N GLU A 218 -5.11 -2.88 -16.65
CA GLU A 218 -6.22 -2.75 -17.60
C GLU A 218 -5.71 -2.69 -19.05
N MET A 219 -6.39 -3.41 -19.94
CA MET A 219 -6.03 -3.53 -21.36
C MET A 219 -6.45 -2.33 -22.21
N VAL A 220 -7.10 -1.34 -21.59
CA VAL A 220 -7.52 -0.09 -22.20
C VAL A 220 -7.08 1.07 -21.30
N PRO A 221 -6.73 2.24 -21.87
CA PRO A 221 -6.37 3.41 -21.08
C PRO A 221 -7.44 3.77 -20.05
N LYS A 222 -7.01 4.08 -18.82
CA LYS A 222 -7.90 4.55 -17.75
C LYS A 222 -7.47 5.94 -17.29
N LEU A 223 -8.47 6.77 -17.00
CA LEU A 223 -8.29 8.12 -16.48
C LEU A 223 -8.09 8.08 -14.95
N VAL A 224 -7.03 7.39 -14.52
CA VAL A 224 -6.61 7.35 -13.11
C VAL A 224 -5.56 8.42 -12.83
N SER A 225 -5.41 8.79 -11.55
CA SER A 225 -4.22 9.46 -11.04
C SER A 225 -3.30 8.42 -10.38
N LEU A 226 -1.99 8.60 -10.55
CA LEU A 226 -0.95 7.79 -9.89
C LEU A 226 -0.13 8.68 -8.93
N PRO A 227 -0.77 9.24 -7.88
CA PRO A 227 -0.14 10.28 -7.07
C PRO A 227 1.14 9.77 -6.41
N VAL A 228 2.20 10.58 -6.43
CA VAL A 228 3.42 10.41 -5.64
C VAL A 228 3.62 11.64 -4.78
N THR A 229 3.80 11.45 -3.47
CA THR A 229 4.03 12.55 -2.52
C THR A 229 5.13 12.23 -1.53
N MET A 230 5.86 13.23 -1.03
CA MET A 230 6.82 13.10 0.07
C MET A 230 6.68 14.32 1.00
N PRO A 231 5.75 14.31 1.96
CA PRO A 231 5.40 15.51 2.73
C PRO A 231 6.56 16.07 3.58
N ASP A 232 7.29 15.21 4.29
CA ASP A 232 8.21 15.58 5.37
C ASP A 232 9.64 15.03 5.21
N GLY A 233 9.92 14.36 4.09
CA GLY A 233 11.21 13.75 3.82
C GLY A 233 11.45 12.40 4.52
N GLN A 234 10.50 11.89 5.31
CA GLN A 234 10.65 10.62 6.03
C GLN A 234 10.11 9.43 5.25
N ALA A 235 9.10 9.67 4.42
CA ALA A 235 8.54 8.64 3.56
C ALA A 235 7.86 9.27 2.34
N ALA A 236 7.84 8.51 1.26
CA ALA A 236 6.99 8.79 0.12
C ALA A 236 5.73 7.94 0.15
N TYR A 237 4.67 8.43 -0.47
CA TYR A 237 3.41 7.71 -0.67
C TYR A 237 3.13 7.64 -2.17
N LEU A 238 2.69 6.47 -2.62
CA LEU A 238 2.26 6.22 -3.98
C LEU A 238 0.93 5.45 -3.97
N GLY A 239 0.13 5.55 -5.03
CA GLY A 239 -1.11 4.79 -5.15
C GLY A 239 -1.78 4.94 -6.51
N VAL A 240 -2.87 4.20 -6.73
CA VAL A 240 -3.73 4.31 -7.91
C VAL A 240 -5.08 4.84 -7.48
N ARG A 241 -5.48 6.01 -7.99
CA ARG A 241 -6.74 6.67 -7.62
C ARG A 241 -7.64 6.84 -8.83
N TYR A 242 -8.90 6.44 -8.68
CA TYR A 242 -9.93 6.70 -9.67
C TYR A 242 -11.09 7.44 -9.04
N GLN A 243 -11.58 8.47 -9.74
CA GLN A 243 -12.68 9.30 -9.30
C GLN A 243 -13.83 9.18 -10.30
N LYS A 244 -14.95 8.63 -9.83
CA LYS A 244 -16.18 8.53 -10.59
C LYS A 244 -17.34 8.33 -9.62
N ASN A 245 -18.30 9.25 -9.68
CA ASN A 245 -19.54 9.12 -8.93
C ASN A 245 -20.32 7.89 -9.41
N HIS A 246 -20.64 7.01 -8.47
CA HIS A 246 -21.38 5.79 -8.70
C HIS A 246 -22.29 5.55 -7.50
N THR A 247 -23.58 5.36 -7.76
CA THR A 247 -24.53 4.91 -6.74
C THR A 247 -24.48 3.39 -6.69
N LEU A 248 -23.89 2.86 -5.62
CA LEU A 248 -23.78 1.43 -5.37
C LEU A 248 -25.04 0.95 -4.64
N LYS A 249 -25.92 0.26 -5.36
CA LYS A 249 -27.21 -0.21 -4.85
C LYS A 249 -27.06 -1.38 -3.88
N PRO A 250 -28.07 -1.66 -3.03
CA PRO A 250 -28.14 -2.88 -2.23
C PRO A 250 -27.85 -4.14 -3.06
N GLY A 251 -26.88 -4.95 -2.62
CA GLY A 251 -26.42 -6.16 -3.29
C GLY A 251 -25.48 -5.94 -4.49
N GLU A 252 -25.28 -4.70 -4.95
CA GLU A 252 -24.37 -4.38 -6.04
C GLU A 252 -22.91 -4.47 -5.57
N THR A 253 -22.03 -4.85 -6.50
CA THR A 253 -20.58 -4.89 -6.29
C THR A 253 -19.89 -3.94 -7.25
N LEU A 254 -19.06 -3.06 -6.70
CA LEU A 254 -18.10 -2.24 -7.43
C LEU A 254 -16.78 -2.98 -7.52
N GLU A 255 -16.41 -3.40 -8.74
CA GLU A 255 -15.08 -3.90 -9.06
C GLU A 255 -14.14 -2.72 -9.39
N THR A 256 -12.98 -2.66 -8.75
CA THR A 256 -11.93 -1.71 -9.11
C THR A 256 -11.08 -2.24 -10.27
N TYR A 257 -10.20 -1.41 -10.82
CA TYR A 257 -9.25 -1.86 -11.83
C TYR A 257 -8.25 -2.84 -11.24
N GLN A 258 -7.85 -3.82 -12.05
CA GLN A 258 -6.80 -4.74 -11.62
C GLN A 258 -5.48 -3.96 -11.50
N THR A 259 -4.86 -4.03 -10.33
CA THR A 259 -3.63 -3.28 -9.99
C THR A 259 -2.49 -4.22 -9.66
N PHE A 260 -1.28 -3.70 -9.56
CA PHE A 260 -0.13 -4.47 -9.11
C PHE A 260 0.76 -3.67 -8.16
N ALA A 261 1.49 -4.40 -7.32
CA ALA A 261 2.68 -3.94 -6.62
C ALA A 261 3.87 -4.82 -7.04
N TYR A 262 5.02 -4.22 -7.25
CA TYR A 262 6.24 -4.91 -7.67
C TYR A 262 7.44 -4.46 -6.85
N THR A 263 8.12 -5.41 -6.20
CA THR A 263 9.36 -5.14 -5.46
C THR A 263 10.58 -5.44 -6.32
N HIS A 264 11.58 -4.55 -6.29
CA HIS A 264 12.80 -4.71 -7.08
C HIS A 264 14.05 -4.19 -6.38
N GLN A 265 15.22 -4.50 -6.96
CA GLN A 265 16.49 -3.82 -6.70
C GLN A 265 16.89 -3.03 -7.94
N GLY A 266 17.65 -1.96 -7.72
CA GLY A 266 18.03 -1.04 -8.79
C GLY A 266 17.01 0.06 -8.95
N ASP A 267 16.66 0.38 -10.19
CA ASP A 267 15.81 1.50 -10.54
C ASP A 267 14.47 1.06 -11.17
N CYS A 268 13.67 2.05 -11.57
CA CYS A 268 12.35 1.83 -12.16
C CYS A 268 12.33 0.97 -13.44
N PHE A 269 13.46 0.75 -14.13
CA PHE A 269 13.47 -0.09 -15.33
C PHE A 269 13.10 -1.54 -15.02
N ALA A 270 13.37 -2.00 -13.80
CA ALA A 270 12.91 -3.31 -13.33
C ALA A 270 11.38 -3.41 -13.34
N THR A 271 10.70 -2.41 -12.76
CA THR A 271 9.23 -2.33 -12.75
C THR A 271 8.66 -2.19 -14.16
N LEU A 272 9.22 -1.29 -14.98
CA LEU A 272 8.75 -1.08 -16.35
C LEU A 272 8.89 -2.35 -17.20
N SER A 273 9.99 -3.10 -17.01
CA SER A 273 10.21 -4.37 -17.69
C SER A 273 9.24 -5.45 -17.22
N ALA A 274 8.97 -5.53 -15.91
CA ALA A 274 8.00 -6.48 -15.36
C ALA A 274 6.57 -6.16 -15.82
N TYR A 275 6.19 -4.87 -15.81
CA TYR A 275 4.92 -4.38 -16.34
C TYR A 275 4.75 -4.74 -17.81
N ARG A 276 5.74 -4.44 -18.66
CA ARG A 276 5.72 -4.80 -20.09
C ARG A 276 5.43 -6.29 -20.29
N ARG A 277 6.19 -7.16 -19.62
CA ARG A 277 6.03 -8.62 -19.71
C ARG A 277 4.65 -9.07 -19.24
N MET A 278 4.10 -8.47 -18.19
CA MET A 278 2.76 -8.78 -17.69
C MET A 278 1.70 -8.40 -18.72
N MET A 279 1.80 -7.21 -19.32
CA MET A 279 0.87 -6.77 -20.35
C MET A 279 0.97 -7.63 -21.62
N GLU A 280 2.17 -8.06 -22.02
CA GLU A 280 2.38 -9.02 -23.12
C GLU A 280 1.68 -10.37 -22.83
N ALA A 281 1.81 -10.90 -21.62
CA ALA A 281 1.12 -12.14 -21.21
C ALA A 281 -0.40 -12.00 -21.20
N ARG A 282 -0.93 -10.79 -20.95
CA ARG A 282 -2.36 -10.47 -21.06
C ARG A 282 -2.84 -10.24 -22.50
N GLY A 283 -1.92 -10.22 -23.46
CA GLY A 283 -2.23 -10.10 -24.88
C GLY A 283 -2.01 -8.72 -25.51
N ILE A 284 -1.39 -7.76 -24.81
CA ILE A 284 -0.91 -6.54 -25.47
C ILE A 284 0.22 -6.93 -26.42
N LYS A 285 0.10 -6.53 -27.68
CA LYS A 285 1.19 -6.63 -28.66
C LYS A 285 1.82 -5.25 -28.80
N LEU A 286 3.09 -5.15 -28.42
CA LEU A 286 3.91 -3.95 -28.59
C LEU A 286 4.68 -3.98 -29.91
#